data_AF-A0A967WKU4-F1
#
_entry.id   AF-A0A967WKU4-F1
#
_cell.length_a   1.000
_cell.length_b   1.000
_cell.length_c   1.000
_cell.angle_alpha   90.00
_cell.angle_beta   90.00
_cell.angle_gamma   90.00
#
_symmetry.space_group_name_H-M   'P 1'
#
loop_
_entity.id
_entity.type
_entity.pdbx_description
1 polymer ?
#
loop_
_entity_poly.entity_id
_entity_poly.type
_entity_poly.pdbx_seq_one_letter_code
_entity_poly.pdbx_strand_id
1 'polypeptide(L)'
;MIHSGSGLAHPDAIPTEEMAPLLIRVRDRAAELGMRFLWYTPTEYCRLSPLELEIGAKRCNAGEYSLCIEPNGDVLPCQSYYVVAGNILRDPWDEIWNGELFRIFRERMEDPRRAGLPEKCDGCPDLPLCGGGCRLEREARGCSLQTQRAGFGPVL
;
A
#
# COMPACT_ATOMS: atom_id res chain seq x y z
N MET A 1 -6.31 4.72 15.18
CA MET A 1 -6.95 3.75 14.28
C MET A 1 -6.33 3.90 12.90
N ILE A 2 -6.05 2.81 12.17
CA ILE A 2 -5.53 2.88 10.79
C ILE A 2 -6.74 2.87 9.84
N HIS A 3 -6.90 3.94 9.05
CA HIS A 3 -8.00 4.09 8.08
C HIS A 3 -7.63 3.42 6.74
N SER A 4 -7.58 2.08 6.73
CA SER A 4 -7.19 1.25 5.58
C SER A 4 -8.00 1.61 4.32
N GLY A 5 -7.37 2.30 3.37
CA GLY A 5 -8.02 2.76 2.13
C GLY A 5 -9.05 3.88 2.28
N SER A 6 -9.30 4.38 3.50
CA SER A 6 -10.37 5.35 3.79
C SER A 6 -9.86 6.68 4.38
N GLY A 7 -8.53 6.85 4.49
CA GLY A 7 -7.93 8.06 5.04
C GLY A 7 -8.35 9.35 4.33
N LEU A 8 -8.64 9.30 3.03
CA LEU A 8 -9.09 10.47 2.26
C LEU A 8 -10.48 11.00 2.68
N ALA A 9 -11.33 10.13 3.22
CA ALA A 9 -12.68 10.49 3.67
C ALA A 9 -12.73 10.92 5.14
N HIS A 10 -11.59 10.93 5.83
CA HIS A 10 -11.53 11.30 7.24
C HIS A 10 -11.65 12.83 7.42
N PRO A 11 -12.39 13.34 8.42
CA PRO A 11 -12.51 14.78 8.66
C PRO A 11 -11.17 15.50 8.86
N ASP A 12 -10.21 14.82 9.48
CA ASP A 12 -8.85 15.33 9.73
C ASP A 12 -7.83 14.89 8.65
N ALA A 13 -8.30 14.55 7.45
CA ALA A 13 -7.41 14.16 6.36
C ALA A 13 -6.54 15.34 5.93
N ILE A 14 -5.22 15.11 5.89
CA ILE A 14 -4.25 16.11 5.39
C ILE A 14 -4.27 16.06 3.86
N PRO A 15 -4.48 17.19 3.15
CA PRO A 15 -4.42 17.24 1.70
C PRO A 15 -3.07 16.76 1.17
N THR A 16 -3.06 16.13 -0.01
CA THR A 16 -1.83 15.50 -0.54
C THR A 16 -0.76 16.55 -0.86
N GLU A 17 -1.19 17.72 -1.32
CA GLU A 17 -0.37 18.90 -1.60
C GLU A 17 0.30 19.50 -0.36
N GLU A 18 -0.30 19.31 0.83
CA GLU A 18 0.26 19.78 2.10
C GLU A 18 1.25 18.78 2.72
N MET A 19 1.25 17.53 2.24
CA MET A 19 2.05 16.45 2.82
C MET A 19 3.55 16.74 2.73
N ALA A 20 4.06 17.15 1.57
CA ALA A 20 5.49 17.43 1.39
C ALA A 20 6.02 18.54 2.33
N PRO A 21 5.43 19.76 2.37
CA PRO A 21 5.91 20.80 3.28
C PRO A 21 5.72 20.41 4.75
N LEU A 22 4.68 19.65 5.09
CA LEU A 22 4.50 19.17 6.45
C LEU A 22 5.61 18.17 6.86
N LEU A 23 5.91 17.20 6.01
CA LEU A 23 6.95 16.20 6.27
C LEU A 23 8.34 16.84 6.41
N ILE A 24 8.65 17.85 5.61
CA ILE A 24 9.89 18.64 5.73
C ILE A 24 9.96 19.29 7.12
N ARG A 25 8.90 20.00 7.54
CA ARG A 25 8.86 20.65 8.86
C ARG A 25 9.02 19.64 10.00
N VAL A 26 8.36 18.48 9.90
CA VAL A 26 8.44 17.43 10.94
C VAL A 26 9.84 16.81 10.98
N ARG A 27 10.42 16.49 9.83
CA ARG A 27 11.78 15.97 9.69
C ARG A 27 12.81 16.92 10.30
N ASP A 28 12.75 18.19 9.92
CA ASP A 28 13.71 19.22 10.36
C ASP A 28 13.58 19.45 11.87
N ARG A 29 12.34 19.54 12.37
CA ARG A 29 12.09 19.70 13.80
C ARG A 29 12.54 18.48 14.60
N ALA A 30 12.36 17.27 14.08
CA ALA A 30 12.87 16.06 14.73
C ALA A 30 14.41 16.09 14.80
N ALA A 31 15.09 16.51 13.73
CA ALA A 31 16.55 16.65 13.70
C ALA A 31 17.06 17.67 14.73
N GLU A 32 16.42 18.84 14.84
CA GLU A 32 16.75 19.85 15.87
C GLU A 32 16.64 19.32 17.30
N LEU A 33 15.70 18.41 17.54
CA LEU A 33 15.46 17.79 18.84
C LEU A 33 16.34 16.55 19.08
N GLY A 34 17.23 16.19 18.15
CA GLY A 34 18.02 14.96 18.21
C GLY A 34 17.17 13.68 18.13
N MET A 35 15.94 13.78 17.58
CA MET A 35 15.02 12.68 17.42
C MET A 35 15.17 12.02 16.05
N ARG A 36 15.03 10.69 16.03
CA ARG A 36 14.97 9.93 14.78
C ARG A 36 13.55 10.00 14.21
N PHE A 37 13.41 10.58 13.01
CA PHE A 37 12.16 10.53 12.25
C PHE A 37 12.08 9.25 11.41
N LEU A 38 10.97 8.52 11.50
CA LEU A 38 10.73 7.27 10.76
C LEU A 38 9.47 7.40 9.92
N TRP A 39 9.65 7.34 8.60
CA TRP A 39 8.56 7.25 7.63
C TRP A 39 8.30 5.78 7.27
N TYR A 40 7.02 5.39 7.20
CA TYR A 40 6.61 4.02 6.91
C TYR A 40 5.76 3.88 5.65
N THR A 41 5.13 4.96 5.19
CA THR A 41 4.13 4.90 4.13
C THR A 41 4.78 4.78 2.75
N PRO A 42 4.50 3.72 1.98
CA PRO A 42 4.87 3.68 0.57
C PRO A 42 4.04 4.70 -0.22
N THR A 43 4.70 5.52 -1.03
CA THR A 43 4.07 6.56 -1.85
C THR A 43 4.33 6.30 -3.34
N GLU A 44 3.55 6.93 -4.22
CA GLU A 44 3.92 7.04 -5.63
C GLU A 44 5.07 8.05 -5.75
N TYR A 45 6.29 7.62 -6.11
CA TYR A 45 7.46 8.52 -6.11
C TYR A 45 7.31 9.69 -7.08
N CYS A 46 6.61 9.48 -8.21
CA CYS A 46 6.25 10.54 -9.15
C CYS A 46 5.25 11.59 -8.59
N ARG A 47 4.71 11.39 -7.39
CA ARG A 47 3.81 12.35 -6.70
C ARG A 47 4.40 12.87 -5.40
N LEU A 48 5.04 11.99 -4.63
CA LEU A 48 5.65 12.29 -3.35
C LEU A 48 6.82 11.33 -3.14
N SER A 49 8.02 11.74 -3.54
CA SER A 49 9.23 10.93 -3.41
C SER A 49 9.80 11.03 -1.98
N PRO A 50 9.82 9.93 -1.19
CA PRO A 50 10.46 9.92 0.12
C PRO A 50 11.99 10.13 0.04
N LEU A 51 12.58 9.83 -1.12
CA LEU A 51 13.99 10.06 -1.39
C LEU A 51 14.30 11.55 -1.53
N GLU A 52 13.50 12.29 -2.29
CA GLU A 52 13.65 13.75 -2.43
C GLU A 52 13.41 14.48 -1.11
N LEU A 53 12.56 13.90 -0.25
CA LEU A 53 12.31 14.41 1.10
C LEU A 53 13.36 13.97 2.13
N GLU A 54 14.35 13.14 1.75
CA GLU A 54 15.37 12.61 2.66
C GLU A 54 14.80 11.84 3.88
N ILE A 55 13.60 11.26 3.73
CA ILE A 55 12.91 10.48 4.79
C ILE A 55 13.06 8.97 4.59
N GLY A 56 13.98 8.58 3.70
CA GLY A 56 14.39 7.21 3.42
C GLY A 56 13.52 6.52 2.37
N ALA A 57 14.14 5.64 1.57
CA ALA A 57 13.43 4.83 0.59
C ALA A 57 12.35 3.97 1.27
N LYS A 58 11.12 4.06 0.76
CA LYS A 58 10.00 3.22 1.18
C LYS A 58 9.30 2.63 -0.03
N ARG A 59 9.01 1.34 0.05
CA ARG A 59 8.29 0.57 -0.95
C ARG A 59 7.35 -0.38 -0.25
N CYS A 60 6.20 -0.67 -0.87
CA CYS A 60 5.34 -1.74 -0.41
C CYS A 60 6.10 -3.08 -0.49
N ASN A 61 5.99 -3.88 0.57
CA ASN A 61 6.57 -5.21 0.68
C ASN A 61 5.53 -6.32 0.81
N ALA A 62 4.25 -5.97 0.68
CA ALA A 62 3.13 -6.88 0.69
C ALA A 62 3.30 -7.94 -0.40
N GLY A 63 3.14 -9.21 -0.04
CA GLY A 63 3.30 -10.34 -0.96
C GLY A 63 4.73 -10.64 -1.43
N GLU A 64 5.73 -9.84 -1.04
CA GLU A 64 7.15 -10.12 -1.33
C GLU A 64 7.83 -10.84 -0.16
N TYR A 65 7.94 -10.15 0.98
CA TYR A 65 8.56 -10.67 2.20
C TYR A 65 7.74 -10.32 3.45
N SER A 66 6.52 -9.81 3.24
CA SER A 66 5.54 -9.58 4.31
C SER A 66 4.16 -10.02 3.85
N LEU A 67 3.37 -10.51 4.81
CA LEU A 67 1.98 -10.91 4.68
C LEU A 67 1.31 -10.83 6.05
N CYS A 68 -0.01 -10.99 6.09
CA CYS A 68 -0.80 -11.08 7.31
C CYS A 68 -1.44 -12.47 7.43
N ILE A 69 -1.49 -13.00 8.64
CA ILE A 69 -2.34 -14.14 9.00
C ILE A 69 -3.26 -13.68 10.11
N GLU A 70 -4.57 -13.70 9.85
CA GLU A 70 -5.59 -13.33 10.82
C GLU A 70 -5.82 -14.45 11.86
N PRO A 71 -6.44 -14.16 13.01
CA PRO A 71 -6.67 -15.17 14.06
C PRO A 71 -7.47 -16.40 13.62
N ASN A 72 -8.26 -16.30 12.56
CA ASN A 72 -9.02 -17.41 11.97
C ASN A 72 -8.23 -18.23 10.94
N GLY A 73 -6.96 -17.86 10.68
CA GLY A 73 -6.08 -18.51 9.72
C GLY A 73 -6.09 -17.89 8.32
N ASP A 74 -6.91 -16.88 8.04
CA ASP A 74 -6.94 -16.25 6.73
C ASP A 74 -5.61 -15.56 6.43
N VAL A 75 -5.07 -15.80 5.24
CA VAL A 75 -3.80 -15.24 4.78
C VAL A 75 -4.08 -14.10 3.81
N LEU A 76 -3.50 -12.93 4.07
CA LEU A 76 -3.65 -11.73 3.26
C LEU A 76 -2.29 -11.20 2.82
N PRO A 77 -2.17 -10.56 1.64
CA PRO A 77 -0.90 -9.97 1.21
C PRO A 77 -0.40 -8.82 2.11
N CYS A 78 -1.31 -8.14 2.82
CA CYS A 78 -1.02 -6.98 3.66
C CYS A 78 -2.01 -6.91 4.82
N GLN A 79 -1.55 -6.48 6.01
CA GLN A 79 -2.38 -6.26 7.21
C GLN A 79 -3.52 -5.24 7.02
N SER A 80 -3.49 -4.47 5.93
CA SER A 80 -4.52 -3.46 5.62
C SER A 80 -5.34 -3.81 4.38
N TYR A 81 -5.00 -4.90 3.67
CA TYR A 81 -5.67 -5.31 2.43
C TYR A 81 -6.57 -6.51 2.71
N TYR A 82 -7.84 -6.24 3.04
CA TYR A 82 -8.82 -7.24 3.49
C TYR A 82 -9.40 -8.11 2.36
N VAL A 83 -8.51 -8.70 1.54
CA VAL A 83 -8.84 -9.71 0.54
C VAL A 83 -8.04 -10.97 0.87
N VAL A 84 -8.77 -12.05 1.13
CA VAL A 84 -8.20 -13.33 1.55
C VAL A 84 -7.61 -14.06 0.34
N ALA A 85 -6.38 -14.55 0.48
CA ALA A 85 -5.70 -15.37 -0.53
C ALA A 85 -5.89 -16.88 -0.31
N GLY A 86 -6.25 -17.27 0.92
CA GLY A 86 -6.45 -18.65 1.37
C GLY A 86 -6.41 -18.70 2.89
N ASN A 87 -6.49 -19.89 3.48
CA ASN A 87 -6.48 -20.11 4.92
C ASN A 87 -5.38 -21.12 5.31
N ILE A 88 -4.43 -20.71 6.15
CA ILE A 88 -3.24 -21.51 6.51
C ILE A 88 -3.57 -22.81 7.25
N LEU A 89 -4.78 -22.92 7.81
CA LEU A 89 -5.23 -24.11 8.54
C LEU A 89 -5.86 -25.16 7.62
N ARG A 90 -6.19 -24.81 6.37
CA ARG A 90 -7.00 -25.63 5.46
C ARG A 90 -6.37 -25.80 4.08
N ASP A 91 -5.68 -24.79 3.59
CA ASP A 91 -5.14 -24.76 2.24
C ASP A 91 -3.62 -25.01 2.25
N PRO A 92 -3.06 -25.77 1.29
CA PRO A 92 -1.62 -25.93 1.15
C PRO A 92 -0.93 -24.57 0.95
N TRP A 93 0.17 -24.33 1.66
CA TRP A 93 0.92 -23.08 1.57
C TRP A 93 1.30 -22.71 0.13
N ASP A 94 1.72 -23.70 -0.67
CA ASP A 94 2.12 -23.48 -2.07
C ASP A 94 0.97 -22.95 -2.93
N GLU A 95 -0.28 -23.34 -2.64
CA GLU A 95 -1.46 -22.83 -3.35
C GLU A 95 -1.76 -21.38 -2.96
N ILE A 96 -1.62 -21.04 -1.66
CA ILE A 96 -1.79 -19.67 -1.17
C ILE A 96 -0.71 -18.76 -1.76
N TRP A 97 0.56 -19.14 -1.63
CA TRP A 97 1.70 -18.30 -1.99
C TRP A 97 1.86 -18.09 -3.50
N ASN A 98 1.51 -19.10 -4.29
CA ASN A 98 1.55 -19.03 -5.75
C ASN A 98 0.19 -18.66 -6.38
N GLY A 99 -0.83 -18.43 -5.55
CA GLY A 99 -2.13 -17.94 -5.98
C GLY A 99 -2.06 -16.56 -6.63
N GLU A 100 -3.06 -16.26 -7.47
CA GLU A 100 -3.10 -15.04 -8.30
C GLU A 100 -2.93 -13.77 -7.47
N LEU A 101 -3.55 -13.71 -6.28
CA LEU A 101 -3.49 -12.52 -5.44
C LEU A 101 -2.05 -12.22 -4.99
N PHE A 102 -1.32 -13.21 -4.48
CA PHE A 102 0.08 -13.02 -4.07
C PHE A 102 0.99 -12.70 -5.25
N ARG A 103 0.76 -13.35 -6.40
CA ARG A 103 1.51 -13.08 -7.63
C ARG A 103 1.33 -11.64 -8.11
N ILE A 104 0.11 -11.11 -8.13
CA ILE A 104 -0.16 -9.71 -8.51
C ILE A 104 0.63 -8.73 -7.62
N PHE A 105 0.78 -9.01 -6.33
CA PHE A 105 1.59 -8.16 -5.45
C PHE A 105 3.09 -8.34 -5.69
N ARG A 106 3.55 -9.59 -5.73
CA ARG A 106 4.98 -9.95 -5.81
C ARG A 106 5.60 -9.61 -7.16
N GLU A 107 4.89 -9.90 -8.24
CA GLU A 107 5.35 -9.81 -9.64
C GLU A 107 4.98 -8.47 -10.31
N ARG A 108 4.66 -7.45 -9.51
CA ARG A 108 4.16 -6.15 -9.99
C ARG A 108 5.18 -5.33 -10.79
N MET A 109 6.46 -5.71 -10.75
CA MET A 109 7.51 -5.04 -11.51
C MET A 109 7.74 -5.72 -12.86
N GLU A 110 7.55 -7.04 -12.89
CA GLU A 110 7.68 -7.90 -14.05
C GLU A 110 6.50 -7.71 -15.00
N ASP A 111 5.28 -7.58 -14.45
CA ASP A 111 4.07 -7.25 -15.22
C ASP A 111 3.24 -6.18 -14.51
N PRO A 112 3.61 -4.89 -14.66
CA PRO A 112 2.92 -3.76 -14.03
C PRO A 112 1.43 -3.70 -14.42
N ARG A 113 1.11 -4.03 -15.68
CA ARG A 113 -0.26 -3.95 -16.20
C ARG A 113 -1.14 -5.04 -15.58
N ARG A 114 -0.67 -6.29 -15.52
CA ARG A 114 -1.38 -7.37 -14.81
C ARG A 114 -1.56 -7.05 -13.34
N ALA A 115 -0.58 -6.40 -12.71
CA ALA A 115 -0.68 -6.00 -11.32
C ALA A 115 -1.62 -4.80 -11.05
N GLY A 116 -2.26 -4.26 -12.10
CA GLY A 116 -3.16 -3.11 -12.00
C GLY A 116 -2.44 -1.80 -11.70
N LEU A 117 -1.16 -1.68 -12.08
CA LEU A 117 -0.45 -0.41 -12.03
C LEU A 117 -0.88 0.49 -13.21
N PRO A 118 -0.91 1.83 -13.02
CA PRO A 118 -1.20 2.76 -14.11
C PRO A 118 -0.22 2.61 -15.28
N GLU A 119 -0.65 2.97 -16.50
CA GLU A 119 0.19 2.86 -17.71
C GLU A 119 1.54 3.59 -17.59
N LYS A 120 1.58 4.73 -16.89
CA LYS A 120 2.84 5.46 -16.60
C LYS A 120 3.91 4.62 -15.87
N CYS A 121 3.52 3.50 -15.26
CA CYS A 121 4.45 2.59 -14.57
C CYS A 121 5.12 1.61 -15.53
N ASP A 122 4.58 1.39 -16.73
CA ASP A 122 5.20 0.51 -17.71
C ASP A 122 6.48 1.15 -18.27
N GLY A 123 7.62 0.47 -18.13
CA GLY A 123 8.94 1.01 -18.48
C GLY A 123 9.44 2.15 -17.56
N CYS A 124 8.79 2.41 -16.43
CA CYS A 124 9.22 3.46 -15.50
C CYS A 124 10.54 3.09 -14.81
N PRO A 125 11.60 3.92 -14.90
CA PRO A 125 12.92 3.60 -14.32
C PRO A 125 12.92 3.55 -12.79
N ASP A 126 11.99 4.26 -12.15
CA ASP A 126 11.86 4.30 -10.69
C ASP A 126 11.00 3.17 -10.13
N LEU A 127 10.35 2.35 -10.98
CA LEU A 127 9.46 1.29 -10.52
C LEU A 127 10.13 0.30 -9.55
N PRO A 128 11.40 -0.11 -9.72
CA PRO A 128 12.09 -0.95 -8.74
C PRO A 128 12.18 -0.32 -7.34
N LEU A 129 12.29 1.01 -7.24
CA LEU A 129 12.34 1.73 -5.96
C LEU A 129 10.95 2.05 -5.41
N CYS A 130 10.04 2.48 -6.29
CA CYS A 130 8.69 2.95 -5.96
C CYS A 130 7.69 1.80 -5.73
N GLY A 131 7.78 0.73 -6.53
CA GLY A 131 6.83 -0.39 -6.54
C GLY A 131 5.38 0.00 -6.91
N GLY A 132 5.18 1.19 -7.49
CA GLY A 132 3.87 1.72 -7.87
C GLY A 132 3.08 2.39 -6.73
N GLY A 133 3.67 2.57 -5.55
CA GLY A 133 2.98 3.09 -4.36
C GLY A 133 2.01 2.10 -3.70
N CYS A 134 1.23 2.58 -2.73
CA CYS A 134 0.26 1.76 -2.01
C CYS A 134 -0.96 1.41 -2.89
N ARG A 135 -1.27 0.11 -3.05
CA ARG A 135 -2.43 -0.34 -3.85
C ARG A 135 -3.75 0.19 -3.31
N LEU A 136 -3.95 0.15 -1.99
CA LEU A 136 -5.16 0.67 -1.35
C LEU A 136 -5.38 2.16 -1.65
N GLU A 137 -4.32 2.95 -1.63
CA GLU A 137 -4.39 4.39 -1.93
C GLU A 137 -4.76 4.63 -3.39
N ARG A 138 -4.21 3.83 -4.33
CA ARG A 138 -4.58 3.90 -5.75
C ARG A 138 -6.02 3.49 -5.98
N GLU A 139 -6.45 2.37 -5.40
CA GLU A 139 -7.83 1.88 -5.52
C GLU A 139 -8.82 2.89 -4.93
N ALA A 140 -8.53 3.48 -3.77
CA ALA A 140 -9.35 4.52 -3.17
C ALA A 140 -9.45 5.79 -4.05
N ARG A 141 -8.36 6.18 -4.71
CA ARG A 141 -8.34 7.32 -5.65
C ARG A 141 -9.02 7.02 -6.99
N GLY A 142 -8.88 5.80 -7.49
CA GLY A 142 -9.53 5.31 -8.71
C GLY A 142 -11.03 5.02 -8.51
N CYS A 143 -11.46 4.82 -7.27
CA CYS A 143 -12.86 4.66 -6.86
C CYS A 143 -13.61 6.00 -6.81
N SER A 144 -13.49 6.81 -7.86
CA SER A 144 -14.53 7.76 -8.27
C SER A 144 -15.47 7.16 -9.34
N LEU A 145 -15.28 5.90 -9.74
CA LEU A 145 -16.05 5.27 -10.83
C LEU A 145 -16.57 3.83 -10.61
N GLN A 146 -16.47 3.21 -9.42
CA GLN A 146 -17.03 1.86 -9.20
C GLN A 146 -17.72 1.68 -7.84
N THR A 147 -18.82 2.41 -7.64
CA THR A 147 -19.81 2.04 -6.62
C THR A 147 -20.65 0.86 -7.13
N GLN A 148 -20.08 -0.34 -7.14
CA GLN A 148 -20.86 -1.58 -7.01
C GLN A 148 -20.38 -2.29 -5.76
N ARG A 149 -20.98 -1.92 -4.63
CA ARG A 149 -20.89 -2.66 -3.38
C ARG A 149 -21.50 -4.04 -3.59
N ALA A 150 -20.64 -5.05 -3.76
CA ALA A 150 -20.95 -6.39 -3.28
C ALA A 150 -21.33 -6.28 -1.79
N GLY A 151 -22.47 -6.86 -1.44
CA GLY A 151 -23.12 -6.67 -0.16
C GLY A 151 -22.29 -7.17 1.01
N PHE A 152 -22.03 -6.28 1.96
CA PHE A 152 -21.86 -6.67 3.35
C PHE A 152 -23.26 -6.68 3.98
N GLY A 153 -23.81 -7.88 4.19
CA GLY A 153 -24.95 -8.05 5.08
C GLY A 153 -24.54 -7.73 6.52
N PRO A 154 -25.44 -7.19 7.36
CA PRO A 154 -25.12 -6.94 8.75
C PRO A 154 -24.88 -8.27 9.47
N VAL A 155 -23.76 -8.35 10.19
CA VAL A 155 -23.53 -9.41 11.18
C VAL A 155 -24.46 -9.10 12.36
N LEU A 156 -25.49 -9.92 12.53
CA LEU A 156 -26.21 -10.10 13.79
C LEU A 156 -25.67 -11.35 14.48
#